data_AF-A0A951RAQ4-F1
#
_entry.id   AF-A0A951RAQ4-F1
#
_cell.length_a   1.000
_cell.length_b   1.000
_cell.length_c   1.000
_cell.angle_alpha   90.00
_cell.angle_beta   90.00
_cell.angle_gamma   90.00
#
_symmetry.space_group_name_H-M   'P 1'
#
loop_
_entity.id
_entity.type
_entity.pdbx_description
1 polymer ?
#
loop_
_entity_poly.entity_id
_entity_poly.type
_entity_poly.pdbx_seq_one_letter_code
_entity_poly.pdbx_strand_id
1 'polypeptide(L)'
;KILAISVDEGIPDDIIPGEPCPTLMDAITLMFPEGQNAMDLHPYLFEEGVTLNVTVEEETDVYVKFIREGAGWKNTFGYYAYPADNLPSSIEELEKFVVFPNASMVGNGGGLKPGDMVQLGNAPFPANTVIGFYLLAQGWANGQMVEGIYTHYTNISFNENNNQQHLLFIENGCEDLVLTFEDILLPGGDKDFNDIILVIKDNDEDFPNTKFNVEGIITLSEDNM
;
A
#
# COMPACT_ATOMS: atom_id res chain seq x y z
N LYS A 1 -3.90 -41.70 5.41
CA LYS A 1 -3.59 -40.63 4.44
C LYS A 1 -4.16 -39.35 5.07
N ILE A 2 -3.32 -38.57 5.74
CA ILE A 2 -3.75 -37.31 6.34
C ILE A 2 -4.02 -36.37 5.16
N LEU A 3 -5.27 -36.00 4.94
CA LEU A 3 -5.61 -34.90 4.03
C LEU A 3 -5.00 -33.66 4.67
N ALA A 4 -3.99 -33.06 4.03
CA ALA A 4 -3.55 -31.73 4.40
C ALA A 4 -4.78 -30.83 4.25
N ILE A 5 -5.28 -30.30 5.37
CA ILE A 5 -6.26 -29.23 5.34
C ILE A 5 -5.45 -28.02 4.88
N SER A 6 -5.55 -27.67 3.60
CA SER A 6 -5.06 -26.37 3.12
C SER A 6 -5.97 -25.33 3.73
N VAL A 7 -5.44 -24.55 4.67
CA VAL A 7 -6.12 -23.35 5.15
C VAL A 7 -6.02 -22.32 4.02
N ASP A 8 -7.10 -21.60 3.75
CA ASP A 8 -7.09 -20.49 2.80
C ASP A 8 -5.98 -19.51 3.19
N GLU A 9 -5.20 -19.06 2.21
CA GLU A 9 -4.08 -18.14 2.42
C GLU A 9 -4.47 -16.68 2.17
N GLY A 10 -5.71 -16.41 1.77
CA GLY A 10 -6.24 -15.06 1.57
C GLY A 10 -5.75 -14.41 0.27
N ILE A 11 -5.47 -15.22 -0.76
CA ILE A 11 -5.09 -14.77 -2.10
C ILE A 11 -6.36 -14.43 -2.88
N PRO A 12 -6.47 -13.24 -3.50
CA PRO A 12 -7.59 -12.90 -4.37
C PRO A 12 -7.72 -13.87 -5.57
N ASP A 13 -8.96 -14.13 -6.00
CA ASP A 13 -9.24 -15.05 -7.13
C ASP A 13 -8.81 -14.48 -8.49
N ASP A 14 -8.62 -13.16 -8.58
CA ASP A 14 -8.36 -12.36 -9.77
C ASP A 14 -6.92 -11.83 -9.86
N ILE A 15 -5.98 -12.47 -9.16
CA ILE A 15 -4.55 -12.13 -9.23
C ILE A 15 -4.04 -12.23 -10.67
N ILE A 16 -3.38 -11.16 -11.11
CA ILE A 16 -2.55 -11.09 -12.31
C ILE A 16 -1.10 -11.34 -11.85
N PRO A 17 -0.49 -12.49 -12.19
CA PRO A 17 0.89 -12.75 -11.84
C PRO A 17 1.81 -11.82 -12.64
N GLY A 18 2.81 -11.26 -11.97
CA GLY A 18 3.83 -10.42 -12.59
C GLY A 18 5.15 -10.57 -11.85
N GLU A 19 6.10 -9.69 -12.19
CA GLU A 19 7.36 -9.54 -11.46
C GLU A 19 7.51 -8.07 -11.04
N PRO A 20 8.16 -7.77 -9.91
CA PRO A 20 8.55 -6.41 -9.58
C PRO A 20 9.62 -5.89 -10.56
N CYS A 21 9.76 -4.57 -10.64
CA CYS A 21 10.94 -3.99 -11.26
C CYS A 21 12.21 -4.51 -10.53
N PRO A 22 13.23 -5.03 -11.25
CA PRO A 22 14.34 -5.76 -10.63
C PRO A 22 15.17 -4.96 -9.62
N THR A 23 15.22 -3.63 -9.75
CA THR A 23 16.01 -2.74 -8.88
C THR A 23 15.22 -2.17 -7.70
N LEU A 24 13.89 -2.29 -7.73
CA LEU A 24 13.02 -1.62 -6.76
C LEU A 24 13.29 -2.08 -5.33
N MET A 25 13.46 -3.38 -5.10
CA MET A 25 13.69 -3.90 -3.76
C MET A 25 15.04 -3.48 -3.16
N ASP A 26 16.09 -3.43 -3.98
CA ASP A 26 17.40 -2.97 -3.51
C ASP A 26 17.34 -1.49 -3.13
N ALA A 27 16.68 -0.67 -3.96
CA ALA A 27 16.46 0.75 -3.68
C ALA A 27 15.64 0.97 -2.39
N ILE A 28 14.52 0.25 -2.22
CA ILE A 28 13.68 0.36 -1.02
C ILE A 28 14.45 -0.08 0.24
N THR A 29 15.24 -1.15 0.17
CA THR A 29 16.02 -1.63 1.33
C THR A 29 17.11 -0.62 1.73
N LEU A 30 17.65 0.14 0.77
CA LEU A 30 18.58 1.23 1.05
C LEU A 30 17.87 2.44 1.66
N MET A 31 16.70 2.82 1.11
CA MET A 31 15.90 3.96 1.57
C MET A 31 15.27 3.73 2.95
N PHE A 32 14.74 2.55 3.19
CA PHE A 32 13.98 2.19 4.39
C PHE A 32 14.55 0.91 5.02
N PRO A 33 15.78 0.95 5.57
CA PRO A 33 16.41 -0.23 6.13
C PRO A 33 15.67 -0.74 7.36
N GLU A 34 15.57 -2.06 7.48
CA GLU A 34 14.92 -2.73 8.60
C GLU A 34 15.34 -2.15 9.97
N GLY A 35 14.35 -1.76 10.77
CA GLY A 35 14.56 -1.27 12.13
C GLY A 35 15.17 0.12 12.25
N GLN A 36 15.29 0.87 11.14
CA GLN A 36 15.75 2.26 11.15
C GLN A 36 14.58 3.22 10.98
N ASN A 37 14.42 4.14 11.92
CA ASN A 37 13.32 5.10 11.92
C ASN A 37 13.36 6.04 10.69
N ALA A 38 12.46 5.82 9.74
CA ALA A 38 12.30 6.62 8.53
C ALA A 38 11.90 8.07 8.84
N MET A 39 11.25 8.33 9.98
CA MET A 39 10.92 9.70 10.40
C MET A 39 12.18 10.52 10.74
N ASP A 40 13.24 9.86 11.21
CA ASP A 40 14.53 10.50 11.49
C ASP A 40 15.41 10.58 10.24
N LEU A 41 15.38 9.53 9.41
CA LEU A 41 16.17 9.46 8.17
C LEU A 41 15.62 10.37 7.07
N HIS A 42 14.30 10.42 6.92
CA HIS A 42 13.61 11.11 5.83
C HIS A 42 12.48 12.02 6.33
N PRO A 43 12.77 13.00 7.21
CA PRO A 43 11.75 13.84 7.81
C PRO A 43 10.90 14.61 6.77
N TYR A 44 11.46 14.88 5.60
CA TYR A 44 10.79 15.55 4.48
C TYR A 44 9.61 14.75 3.89
N LEU A 45 9.53 13.43 4.11
CA LEU A 45 8.37 12.60 3.73
C LEU A 45 7.17 12.75 4.68
N PHE A 46 7.35 13.46 5.80
CA PHE A 46 6.35 13.67 6.85
C PHE A 46 5.98 15.16 7.02
N GLU A 47 6.46 16.02 6.12
CA GLU A 47 6.18 17.46 6.16
C GLU A 47 4.77 17.79 5.66
N GLU A 48 4.25 18.94 6.09
CA GLU A 48 2.97 19.44 5.59
C GLU A 48 3.04 19.72 4.08
N GLY A 49 2.00 19.31 3.34
CA GLY A 49 1.91 19.53 1.89
C GLY A 49 2.45 18.39 1.04
N VAL A 50 3.02 17.33 1.65
CA VAL A 50 3.32 16.08 0.93
C VAL A 50 2.01 15.40 0.51
N THR A 51 1.95 14.98 -0.76
CA THR A 51 0.81 14.25 -1.30
C THR A 51 0.86 12.79 -0.83
N LEU A 52 -0.17 12.36 -0.10
CA LEU A 52 -0.24 11.07 0.58
C LEU A 52 -1.28 10.10 0.00
N ASN A 53 -2.03 10.52 -1.02
CA ASN A 53 -3.08 9.74 -1.68
C ASN A 53 -2.94 9.89 -3.19
N VAL A 54 -3.47 8.92 -3.94
CA VAL A 54 -3.44 8.97 -5.41
C VAL A 54 -4.62 9.80 -5.90
N THR A 55 -4.38 10.72 -6.82
CA THR A 55 -5.44 11.44 -7.53
C THR A 55 -5.39 11.08 -9.01
N VAL A 56 -6.51 10.62 -9.55
CA VAL A 56 -6.67 10.28 -10.96
C VAL A 56 -6.89 11.57 -11.76
N GLU A 57 -5.97 11.89 -12.66
CA GLU A 57 -6.02 13.09 -13.53
C GLU A 57 -6.82 12.79 -14.82
N GLU A 58 -6.70 11.58 -15.34
CA GLU A 58 -7.38 11.09 -16.53
C GLU A 58 -8.00 9.72 -16.25
N GLU A 59 -9.18 9.43 -16.82
CA GLU A 59 -9.88 8.16 -16.59
C GLU A 59 -8.98 6.95 -16.88
N THR A 60 -8.85 6.05 -15.91
CA THR A 60 -7.90 4.92 -16.00
C THR A 60 -8.29 3.76 -15.11
N ASP A 61 -7.91 2.55 -15.53
CA ASP A 61 -7.85 1.40 -14.61
C ASP A 61 -6.72 1.62 -13.61
N VAL A 62 -6.89 1.12 -12.39
CA VAL A 62 -5.87 1.23 -11.33
C VAL A 62 -5.57 -0.14 -10.79
N TYR A 63 -4.30 -0.40 -10.51
CA TYR A 63 -3.80 -1.68 -10.04
C TYR A 63 -2.95 -1.49 -8.80
N VAL A 64 -2.95 -2.51 -7.94
CA VAL A 64 -2.03 -2.63 -6.81
C VAL A 64 -1.18 -3.87 -7.03
N LYS A 65 0.14 -3.68 -7.06
CA LYS A 65 1.13 -4.75 -7.16
C LYS A 65 1.78 -4.96 -5.80
N PHE A 66 1.74 -6.19 -5.29
CA PHE A 66 2.42 -6.57 -4.06
C PHE A 66 3.92 -6.72 -4.31
N ILE A 67 4.74 -6.06 -3.49
CA ILE A 67 6.20 -6.13 -3.64
C ILE A 67 6.82 -6.95 -2.53
N ARG A 68 6.53 -6.61 -1.27
CA ARG A 68 7.11 -7.30 -0.10
C ARG A 68 6.29 -7.09 1.17
N GLU A 69 6.45 -8.04 2.09
CA GLU A 69 6.07 -7.94 3.50
C GLU A 69 7.34 -8.01 4.36
N GLY A 70 7.52 -7.03 5.25
CA GLY A 70 8.45 -7.04 6.38
C GLY A 70 7.78 -7.37 7.73
N ALA A 71 6.44 -7.31 7.78
CA ALA A 71 5.64 -7.46 8.98
C ALA A 71 5.70 -8.86 9.62
N GLY A 72 5.57 -8.87 10.96
CA GLY A 72 5.26 -10.09 11.72
C GLY A 72 3.76 -10.38 11.85
N TRP A 73 2.90 -9.43 11.49
CA TRP A 73 1.45 -9.56 11.57
C TRP A 73 0.83 -9.83 10.21
N LYS A 74 -0.28 -10.59 10.22
CA LYS A 74 -1.06 -10.87 9.03
C LYS A 74 -2.12 -9.79 8.84
N ASN A 75 -1.81 -8.82 8.00
CA ASN A 75 -2.63 -7.63 7.79
C ASN A 75 -3.60 -7.82 6.63
N THR A 76 -4.73 -7.13 6.65
CA THR A 76 -5.63 -7.02 5.49
C THR A 76 -5.43 -5.66 4.85
N PHE A 77 -5.23 -5.62 3.54
CA PHE A 77 -5.04 -4.39 2.78
C PHE A 77 -6.24 -4.11 1.87
N GLY A 78 -6.62 -2.84 1.78
CA GLY A 78 -7.72 -2.41 0.92
C GLY A 78 -7.65 -0.94 0.53
N TYR A 79 -8.66 -0.49 -0.20
CA TYR A 79 -8.78 0.88 -0.68
C TYR A 79 -10.18 1.45 -0.47
N TYR A 80 -10.28 2.76 -0.62
CA TYR A 80 -11.52 3.51 -0.74
C TYR A 80 -11.30 4.64 -1.75
N ALA A 81 -12.37 5.12 -2.37
CA ALA A 81 -12.26 6.16 -3.37
C ALA A 81 -13.41 7.15 -3.26
N TYR A 82 -13.15 8.41 -3.59
CA TYR A 82 -14.13 9.49 -3.55
C TYR A 82 -13.77 10.61 -4.54
N PRO A 83 -14.75 11.38 -5.04
CA PRO A 83 -14.47 12.55 -5.87
C PRO A 83 -13.65 13.60 -5.10
N ALA A 84 -12.64 14.20 -5.72
CA ALA A 84 -11.74 15.15 -5.06
C ALA A 84 -12.46 16.43 -4.56
N ASP A 85 -13.61 16.74 -5.16
CA ASP A 85 -14.50 17.84 -4.76
C ASP A 85 -15.52 17.47 -3.68
N ASN A 86 -15.53 16.20 -3.23
CA ASN A 86 -16.40 15.69 -2.17
C ASN A 86 -15.60 14.84 -1.17
N LEU A 87 -14.82 15.52 -0.31
CA LEU A 87 -13.98 14.85 0.67
C LEU A 87 -14.81 14.20 1.79
N PRO A 88 -14.51 12.95 2.17
CA PRO A 88 -15.15 12.30 3.31
C PRO A 88 -14.76 12.99 4.61
N SER A 89 -15.73 13.20 5.49
CA SER A 89 -15.54 13.85 6.79
C SER A 89 -15.28 12.86 7.93
N SER A 90 -15.57 11.57 7.69
CA SER A 90 -15.47 10.50 8.69
C SER A 90 -15.25 9.13 8.02
N ILE A 91 -14.82 8.15 8.80
CA ILE A 91 -14.58 6.77 8.33
C ILE A 91 -15.88 6.11 7.88
N GLU A 92 -17.01 6.48 8.50
CA GLU A 92 -18.33 5.95 8.19
C GLU A 92 -18.84 6.32 6.79
N GLU A 93 -18.28 7.37 6.18
CA GLU A 93 -18.58 7.78 4.80
C GLU A 93 -17.77 7.01 3.76
N LEU A 94 -16.76 6.23 4.18
CA LEU A 94 -15.90 5.48 3.28
C LEU A 94 -16.58 4.18 2.83
N GLU A 95 -16.79 4.05 1.53
CA GLU A 95 -17.01 2.74 0.91
C GLU A 95 -15.64 2.06 0.74
N LYS A 96 -15.41 1.01 1.53
CA LYS A 96 -14.13 0.29 1.61
C LYS A 96 -14.19 -1.02 0.85
N PHE A 97 -13.13 -1.30 0.10
CA PHE A 97 -12.95 -2.49 -0.71
C PHE A 97 -11.66 -3.20 -0.30
N VAL A 98 -11.74 -4.51 -0.11
CA VAL A 98 -10.56 -5.33 0.21
C VAL A 98 -9.83 -5.66 -1.09
N VAL A 99 -8.51 -5.50 -1.07
CA VAL A 99 -7.61 -5.88 -2.18
C VAL A 99 -6.90 -7.18 -1.82
N PHE A 100 -6.20 -7.19 -0.69
CA PHE A 100 -5.55 -8.39 -0.17
C PHE A 100 -6.18 -8.76 1.18
N PRO A 101 -7.02 -9.82 1.24
CA PRO A 101 -7.52 -10.34 2.52
C PRO A 101 -6.39 -10.67 3.49
N ASN A 102 -5.27 -11.18 2.97
CA ASN A 102 -4.03 -11.43 3.70
C ASN A 102 -2.84 -10.86 2.92
N ALA A 103 -2.29 -9.74 3.36
CA ALA A 103 -1.14 -9.07 2.76
C ALA A 103 0.21 -9.74 3.13
N SER A 104 0.19 -11.02 3.51
CA SER A 104 1.39 -11.79 3.83
C SER A 104 1.93 -12.58 2.64
N MET A 105 3.25 -12.64 2.53
CA MET A 105 3.92 -13.34 1.44
C MET A 105 3.99 -14.86 1.65
N VAL A 106 4.20 -15.59 0.56
CA VAL A 106 4.50 -17.04 0.58
C VAL A 106 5.65 -17.30 1.55
N GLY A 107 5.42 -18.21 2.50
CA GLY A 107 6.41 -18.60 3.52
C GLY A 107 6.30 -17.83 4.84
N ASN A 108 5.59 -16.71 4.87
CA ASN A 108 5.35 -15.89 6.08
C ASN A 108 3.90 -15.99 6.58
N GLY A 109 3.13 -16.92 6.03
CA GLY A 109 1.78 -17.23 6.49
C GLY A 109 0.66 -16.61 5.64
N GLY A 110 1.00 -16.08 4.46
CA GLY A 110 0.09 -15.86 3.36
C GLY A 110 0.60 -16.49 2.07
N GLY A 111 0.00 -16.06 0.96
CA GLY A 111 0.19 -16.68 -0.35
C GLY A 111 0.62 -15.72 -1.46
N LEU A 112 0.80 -14.43 -1.14
CA LEU A 112 1.23 -13.43 -2.12
C LEU A 112 2.69 -13.62 -2.51
N LYS A 113 2.98 -13.45 -3.80
CA LYS A 113 4.33 -13.42 -4.35
C LYS A 113 4.65 -12.00 -4.79
N PRO A 114 5.92 -11.57 -4.66
CA PRO A 114 6.35 -10.32 -5.27
C PRO A 114 5.95 -10.26 -6.75
N GLY A 115 5.28 -9.19 -7.15
CA GLY A 115 4.76 -9.00 -8.50
C GLY A 115 3.29 -9.39 -8.69
N ASP A 116 2.67 -10.10 -7.75
CA ASP A 116 1.22 -10.37 -7.79
C ASP A 116 0.44 -9.05 -7.78
N MET A 117 -0.48 -8.90 -8.73
CA MET A 117 -1.18 -7.64 -8.98
C MET A 117 -2.69 -7.85 -9.02
N VAL A 118 -3.45 -6.86 -8.57
CA VAL A 118 -4.92 -6.86 -8.56
C VAL A 118 -5.42 -5.54 -9.13
N GLN A 119 -6.42 -5.61 -10.02
CA GLN A 119 -7.14 -4.43 -10.49
C GLN A 119 -8.09 -3.93 -9.40
N LEU A 120 -8.09 -2.62 -9.15
CA LEU A 120 -9.04 -1.98 -8.27
C LEU A 120 -10.36 -1.72 -8.99
N GLY A 121 -11.46 -2.04 -8.33
CA GLY A 121 -12.79 -1.88 -8.88
C GLY A 121 -13.06 -2.80 -10.08
N ASN A 122 -14.24 -2.63 -10.67
CA ASN A 122 -14.67 -3.40 -11.85
C ASN A 122 -14.78 -2.52 -13.11
N ALA A 123 -14.31 -1.28 -13.04
CA ALA A 123 -14.35 -0.28 -14.09
C ALA A 123 -13.25 0.78 -13.86
N PRO A 124 -12.82 1.49 -14.91
CA PRO A 124 -11.90 2.61 -14.79
C PRO A 124 -12.42 3.66 -13.79
N PHE A 125 -11.49 4.24 -13.03
CA PHE A 125 -11.78 5.38 -12.17
C PHE A 125 -11.85 6.64 -13.02
N PRO A 126 -12.88 7.49 -12.86
CA PRO A 126 -12.95 8.74 -13.60
C PRO A 126 -11.88 9.72 -13.11
N ALA A 127 -11.52 10.66 -13.98
CA ALA A 127 -10.73 11.83 -13.60
C ALA A 127 -11.34 12.54 -12.38
N ASN A 128 -10.50 13.21 -11.59
CA ASN A 128 -10.87 13.87 -10.34
C ASN A 128 -11.32 12.90 -9.23
N THR A 129 -10.84 11.65 -9.25
CA THR A 129 -11.03 10.68 -8.16
C THR A 129 -9.80 10.62 -7.28
N VAL A 130 -9.99 10.74 -5.96
CA VAL A 130 -8.96 10.42 -4.97
C VAL A 130 -9.12 8.96 -4.56
N ILE A 131 -8.02 8.22 -4.58
CA ILE A 131 -7.92 6.84 -4.09
C ILE A 131 -7.03 6.86 -2.85
N GLY A 132 -7.65 6.51 -1.72
CA GLY A 132 -6.96 6.27 -0.46
C GLY A 132 -6.90 4.78 -0.15
N PHE A 133 -5.99 4.40 0.72
CA PHE A 133 -5.73 3.02 1.10
C PHE A 133 -5.85 2.83 2.61
N TYR A 134 -6.10 1.59 3.00
CA TYR A 134 -6.12 1.23 4.41
C TYR A 134 -5.42 -0.11 4.66
N LEU A 135 -4.81 -0.20 5.85
CA LEU A 135 -4.21 -1.41 6.38
C LEU A 135 -4.89 -1.76 7.70
N LEU A 136 -5.60 -2.89 7.73
CA LEU A 136 -6.17 -3.45 8.95
C LEU A 136 -5.14 -4.36 9.62
N ALA A 137 -4.59 -3.87 10.73
CA ALA A 137 -3.58 -4.58 11.49
C ALA A 137 -4.15 -5.87 12.11
N GLN A 138 -3.46 -7.00 11.93
CA GLN A 138 -3.92 -8.34 12.30
C GLN A 138 -5.32 -8.69 11.73
N GLY A 139 -5.61 -8.24 10.51
CA GLY A 139 -6.88 -8.47 9.82
C GLY A 139 -7.13 -9.90 9.35
N TRP A 140 -6.15 -10.82 9.46
CA TRP A 140 -6.30 -12.21 8.97
C TRP A 140 -5.96 -13.28 10.01
N ALA A 141 -6.86 -14.26 10.18
CA ALA A 141 -6.61 -15.42 11.03
C ALA A 141 -7.40 -16.66 10.59
N ASN A 142 -6.78 -17.83 10.63
CA ASN A 142 -7.43 -19.13 10.40
C ASN A 142 -8.24 -19.22 9.08
N GLY A 143 -7.70 -18.68 8.00
CA GLY A 143 -8.30 -18.76 6.67
C GLY A 143 -9.48 -17.82 6.43
N GLN A 144 -9.61 -16.76 7.22
CA GLN A 144 -10.64 -15.73 7.03
C GLN A 144 -10.18 -14.37 7.56
N MET A 145 -10.82 -13.31 7.07
CA MET A 145 -10.66 -11.98 7.66
C MET A 145 -11.29 -11.94 9.05
N VAL A 146 -10.68 -11.14 9.92
CA VAL A 146 -11.13 -10.87 11.29
C VAL A 146 -11.17 -9.35 11.53
N GLU A 147 -11.71 -8.91 12.65
CA GLU A 147 -11.88 -7.48 12.96
C GLU A 147 -10.56 -6.70 13.10
N GLY A 148 -9.42 -7.39 13.23
CA GLY A 148 -8.12 -6.78 13.48
C GLY A 148 -8.04 -6.06 14.83
N ILE A 149 -7.01 -5.24 15.02
CA ILE A 149 -6.81 -4.45 16.25
C ILE A 149 -7.00 -2.95 16.04
N TYR A 150 -6.64 -2.43 14.86
CA TYR A 150 -6.85 -1.05 14.41
C TYR A 150 -6.63 -0.97 12.90
N THR A 151 -7.01 0.16 12.31
CA THR A 151 -6.86 0.41 10.87
C THR A 151 -6.06 1.69 10.66
N HIS A 152 -5.04 1.61 9.81
CA HIS A 152 -4.31 2.76 9.30
C HIS A 152 -4.90 3.17 7.96
N TYR A 153 -5.09 4.47 7.75
CA TYR A 153 -5.63 5.08 6.56
C TYR A 153 -4.63 6.06 5.97
N THR A 154 -4.60 6.19 4.65
CA THR A 154 -3.74 7.18 4.00
C THR A 154 -4.26 8.61 4.13
N ASN A 155 -5.55 8.78 4.45
CA ASN A 155 -6.08 10.03 5.00
C ASN A 155 -5.78 10.08 6.49
N ILE A 156 -4.66 10.73 6.84
CA ILE A 156 -4.12 10.73 8.22
C ILE A 156 -5.11 11.24 9.27
N SER A 157 -6.08 12.09 8.89
CA SER A 157 -7.14 12.58 9.79
C SER A 157 -8.06 11.48 10.32
N PHE A 158 -8.05 10.30 9.70
CA PHE A 158 -8.79 9.12 10.17
C PHE A 158 -7.98 8.23 11.10
N ASN A 159 -6.68 8.49 11.25
CA ASN A 159 -5.80 7.71 12.11
C ASN A 159 -5.81 8.23 13.54
N GLU A 160 -5.53 7.34 14.49
CA GLU A 160 -5.35 7.75 15.88
C GLU A 160 -4.25 8.80 16.00
N ASN A 161 -4.55 9.90 16.71
CA ASN A 161 -3.65 11.06 16.88
C ASN A 161 -3.19 11.72 15.57
N ASN A 162 -3.91 11.50 14.45
CA ASN A 162 -3.52 11.94 13.11
C ASN A 162 -2.15 11.41 12.65
N ASN A 163 -1.74 10.24 13.15
CA ASN A 163 -0.46 9.65 12.80
C ASN A 163 -0.40 9.29 11.30
N GLN A 164 0.68 9.66 10.63
CA GLN A 164 1.00 9.16 9.29
C GLN A 164 1.66 7.79 9.43
N GLN A 165 0.98 6.74 8.95
CA GLN A 165 1.39 5.34 9.04
C GLN A 165 1.83 4.75 7.71
N HIS A 166 1.98 5.62 6.71
CA HIS A 166 2.31 5.24 5.35
C HIS A 166 3.20 6.28 4.69
N LEU A 167 3.87 5.86 3.62
CA LEU A 167 4.60 6.72 2.71
C LEU A 167 4.02 6.55 1.31
N LEU A 168 4.03 7.63 0.52
CA LEU A 168 3.72 7.61 -0.90
C LEU A 168 4.79 8.41 -1.63
N PHE A 169 5.56 7.74 -2.50
CA PHE A 169 6.67 8.37 -3.22
C PHE A 169 6.88 7.71 -4.58
N ILE A 170 7.54 8.43 -5.49
CA ILE A 170 7.99 7.88 -6.76
C ILE A 170 9.44 7.43 -6.60
N GLU A 171 9.72 6.15 -6.85
CA GLU A 171 11.09 5.65 -6.93
C GLU A 171 11.68 5.97 -8.31
N ASN A 172 12.84 6.63 -8.36
CA ASN A 172 13.37 7.23 -9.58
C ASN A 172 13.99 6.24 -10.58
N GLY A 173 14.37 5.03 -10.16
CA GLY A 173 14.94 4.00 -11.03
C GLY A 173 13.92 3.40 -11.99
N CYS A 174 12.78 2.97 -11.47
CA CYS A 174 11.69 2.36 -12.23
C CYS A 174 10.53 3.33 -12.51
N GLU A 175 10.55 4.52 -11.90
CA GLU A 175 9.46 5.50 -11.90
C GLU A 175 8.16 4.91 -11.34
N ASP A 176 8.27 3.95 -10.41
CA ASP A 176 7.14 3.30 -9.76
C ASP A 176 6.62 4.18 -8.61
N LEU A 177 5.29 4.30 -8.53
CA LEU A 177 4.62 4.94 -7.41
C LEU A 177 4.49 3.93 -6.26
N VAL A 178 5.31 4.07 -5.25
CA VAL A 178 5.44 3.15 -4.12
C VAL A 178 4.58 3.63 -2.96
N LEU A 179 3.76 2.73 -2.43
CA LEU A 179 2.99 2.88 -1.20
C LEU A 179 3.56 1.92 -0.15
N THR A 180 3.95 2.45 1.00
CA THR A 180 4.46 1.62 2.11
C THR A 180 3.71 1.90 3.41
N PHE A 181 3.76 0.97 4.36
CA PHE A 181 3.15 1.13 5.68
C PHE A 181 4.10 0.72 6.80
N GLU A 182 3.92 1.35 7.97
CA GLU A 182 4.27 0.80 9.29
C GLU A 182 2.98 0.22 9.89
N ASP A 183 2.99 -1.07 10.23
CA ASP A 183 1.80 -1.78 10.71
C ASP A 183 1.55 -1.58 12.20
N ILE A 184 2.58 -1.29 13.02
CA ILE A 184 2.39 -1.07 14.45
C ILE A 184 2.01 0.40 14.68
N LEU A 185 0.94 0.61 15.46
CA LEU A 185 0.46 1.94 15.82
C LEU A 185 1.56 2.81 16.43
N LEU A 186 1.88 3.94 15.79
CA LEU A 186 2.80 4.95 16.33
C LEU A 186 2.34 5.45 17.71
N PRO A 187 3.27 5.68 18.66
CA PRO A 187 4.73 5.69 18.50
C PRO A 187 5.39 4.31 18.74
N GLY A 188 4.65 3.21 18.63
CA GLY A 188 5.19 1.85 18.60
C GLY A 188 6.03 1.57 17.35
N GLY A 189 6.25 0.28 17.07
CA GLY A 189 7.02 -0.14 15.90
C GLY A 189 8.48 0.26 15.93
N ASP A 190 9.19 -0.10 14.88
CA ASP A 190 10.55 0.36 14.62
C ASP A 190 10.60 1.55 13.64
N LYS A 191 9.47 1.85 12.99
CA LYS A 191 9.21 3.06 12.20
C LYS A 191 10.03 3.09 10.92
N ASP A 192 10.35 1.94 10.35
CA ASP A 192 11.02 1.88 9.06
C ASP A 192 10.05 2.00 7.87
N PHE A 193 8.74 1.81 8.10
CA PHE A 193 7.68 1.87 7.10
C PHE A 193 7.89 0.88 5.95
N ASN A 194 8.48 -0.28 6.21
CA ASN A 194 8.70 -1.33 5.21
C ASN A 194 7.85 -2.60 5.46
N ASP A 195 6.95 -2.57 6.45
CA ASP A 195 6.13 -3.71 6.87
C ASP A 195 5.30 -4.27 5.72
N ILE A 196 4.72 -3.38 4.91
CA ILE A 196 4.01 -3.72 3.67
C ILE A 196 4.45 -2.74 2.59
N ILE A 197 4.92 -3.26 1.45
CA ILE A 197 5.39 -2.50 0.31
C ILE A 197 4.58 -2.88 -0.92
N LEU A 198 3.99 -1.87 -1.56
CA LEU A 198 3.11 -2.00 -2.71
C LEU A 198 3.51 -0.98 -3.79
N VAL A 199 3.16 -1.27 -5.03
CA VAL A 199 3.22 -0.31 -6.14
C VAL A 199 1.82 -0.07 -6.68
N ILE A 200 1.49 1.19 -6.90
CA ILE A 200 0.20 1.61 -7.49
C ILE A 200 0.43 1.94 -8.97
N LYS A 201 -0.37 1.33 -9.85
CA LYS A 201 -0.24 1.52 -11.31
C LYS A 201 -1.55 1.99 -11.95
N ASP A 202 -1.44 2.77 -13.01
CA ASP A 202 -2.55 3.12 -13.91
C ASP A 202 -2.63 2.19 -15.14
N ASN A 203 -1.76 1.19 -15.20
CA ASN A 203 -1.65 0.20 -16.26
C ASN A 203 -1.19 -1.15 -15.67
N ASP A 204 -1.48 -2.25 -16.37
CA ASP A 204 -1.12 -3.61 -15.97
C ASP A 204 0.28 -4.05 -16.45
N GLU A 205 1.06 -3.11 -16.98
CA GLU A 205 2.39 -3.32 -17.54
C GLU A 205 3.45 -2.66 -16.64
N ASP A 206 4.73 -2.91 -16.92
CA ASP A 206 5.85 -2.31 -16.19
C ASP A 206 6.21 -0.90 -16.70
N PHE A 207 5.21 -0.11 -17.12
CA PHE A 207 5.41 1.28 -17.57
C PHE A 207 5.14 2.30 -16.47
N PRO A 208 5.85 3.44 -16.46
CA PRO A 208 5.57 4.54 -15.53
C PRO A 208 4.12 5.02 -15.64
N ASN A 209 3.57 5.50 -14.53
CA ASN A 209 2.22 6.06 -14.50
C ASN A 209 2.14 7.35 -15.32
N THR A 210 1.06 7.53 -16.06
CA THR A 210 0.80 8.72 -16.92
C THR A 210 -0.54 9.39 -16.67
N LYS A 211 -1.43 8.78 -15.89
CA LYS A 211 -2.81 9.18 -15.63
C LYS A 211 -3.07 9.60 -14.18
N PHE A 212 -2.05 9.51 -13.32
CA PHE A 212 -2.10 10.05 -11.97
C PHE A 212 -1.56 11.48 -11.92
N ASN A 213 -2.15 12.30 -11.06
CA ASN A 213 -1.57 13.56 -10.66
C ASN A 213 -0.43 13.27 -9.66
N VAL A 214 0.79 13.65 -10.05
CA VAL A 214 2.01 13.45 -9.26
C VAL A 214 2.49 14.70 -8.56
N GLU A 215 1.75 15.82 -8.65
CA GLU A 215 2.11 17.06 -7.96
C GLU A 215 2.14 16.84 -6.44
N GLY A 216 3.23 17.27 -5.81
CA GLY A 216 3.46 17.09 -4.37
C GLY A 216 3.84 15.68 -3.93
N ILE A 217 3.90 14.69 -4.84
CA ILE A 217 4.48 13.38 -4.54
C ILE A 217 6.00 13.50 -4.64
N ILE A 218 6.69 13.08 -3.59
CA ILE A 218 8.15 13.18 -3.52
C ILE A 218 8.77 12.09 -4.40
N THR A 219 9.78 12.46 -5.19
CA THR A 219 10.59 11.50 -5.96
C THR A 219 11.88 11.20 -5.19
N LEU A 220 12.13 9.93 -4.92
CA LEU A 220 13.32 9.44 -4.24
C LEU A 220 14.29 8.80 -5.24
N SER A 221 15.57 9.11 -5.09
CA SER A 221 16.66 8.47 -5.82
C SER A 221 17.78 8.13 -4.86
N GLU A 222 18.59 7.11 -5.18
CA GLU A 222 19.79 6.77 -4.40
C GLU A 222 20.75 7.97 -4.23
N ASP A 223 20.75 8.91 -5.18
CA ASP A 223 21.63 10.08 -5.20
C ASP A 223 21.15 11.25 -4.32
N ASN A 224 19.87 11.28 -3.93
CA ASN A 224 19.27 12.36 -3.12
C ASN A 224 19.09 11.97 -1.64
N MET A 225 19.76 10.91 -1.22
CA MET A 225 19.84 10.40 0.15
C MET A 225 21.13 10.82 0.85
#